data_AF-A0A0Q7Z7K0-F1
#
_entry.id   AF-A0A0Q7Z7K0-F1
#
_cell.length_a   1.000
_cell.length_b   1.000
_cell.length_c   1.000
_cell.angle_alpha   90.00
_cell.angle_beta   90.00
_cell.angle_gamma   90.00
#
_symmetry.space_group_name_H-M   'P 1'
#
loop_
_entity.id
_entity.type
_entity.pdbx_description
1 polymer ?
#
loop_
_entity_poly.entity_id
_entity_poly.type
_entity_poly.pdbx_seq_one_letter_code
_entity_poly.pdbx_strand_id
1 'polypeptide(L)'
;MNRPEKNDPLRELISDAVSDVEPADGLESIRNRTKVTSMSTRRPWIYGAGGAIVATAAVITAIAFAGNFGDGDSADPGPAGSSSAGTTDGATDDVTVEDPSAFTTEGETDPADPPAVLVTVPVYYIGDGPGGSVLFREFTKLRPGSGQSNVEAALGMAVSGTPMDPDYRQPWPDGTKVDTTAETMQGDVIVVPLLEGGTPLHDRPDGMSERDAQLAIEQLVYTAQAAVGKGRLPVQILLDGEHSDTVLGVPTSEPLANADVLDTLSLMNVTAPVEGAEVSGSFTATGVNNSFESNVQWQVLKGDKVVKDGFGTAEGWGMDRLFPWKVKVDVSGLAPGEYTFKAMNDDPTGGAEGNGPDVDTKTIVVK
;
A
#
# COMPACT_ATOMS: atom_id res chain seq x y z
N MET A 1 65.96 30.24 35.73
CA MET A 1 65.52 29.99 34.34
C MET A 1 64.23 29.20 34.38
N ASN A 2 63.15 29.75 33.81
CA ASN A 2 61.84 29.08 33.76
C ASN A 2 61.78 28.12 32.57
N ARG A 3 61.08 26.99 32.73
CA ARG A 3 60.55 26.23 31.58
C ARG A 3 59.23 26.89 31.14
N PRO A 4 58.98 27.05 29.83
CA PRO A 4 57.67 27.50 29.35
C PRO A 4 56.66 26.35 29.41
N GLU A 5 55.42 26.68 29.75
CA GLU A 5 54.27 25.79 29.59
C GLU A 5 53.92 25.62 28.10
N LYS A 6 53.34 24.47 27.75
CA LYS A 6 52.86 24.21 26.39
C LYS A 6 51.38 24.61 26.32
N ASN A 7 51.09 25.66 25.56
CA ASN A 7 49.72 25.91 25.12
C ASN A 7 49.29 24.81 24.14
N ASP A 8 48.06 24.33 24.28
CA ASP A 8 47.51 23.23 23.48
C ASP A 8 46.63 23.82 22.35
N PRO A 9 47.13 23.89 21.09
CA PRO A 9 46.49 24.65 20.02
C PRO A 9 45.13 24.08 19.58
N LEU A 10 44.80 22.86 20.01
CA LEU A 10 43.53 22.21 19.72
C LEU A 10 42.35 22.82 20.49
N ARG A 11 42.61 23.49 21.62
CA ARG A 11 41.55 24.18 22.39
C ARG A 11 41.17 25.56 21.83
N GLU A 12 42.12 26.29 21.23
CA GLU A 12 41.81 27.56 20.56
C GLU A 12 40.93 27.35 19.33
N LEU A 13 41.26 26.37 18.48
CA LEU A 13 40.48 26.07 17.26
C LEU A 13 39.01 25.65 17.54
N ILE A 14 38.73 25.03 18.68
CA ILE A 14 37.37 24.64 19.07
C ILE A 14 36.61 25.81 19.71
N SER A 15 37.30 26.74 20.38
CA SER A 15 36.66 27.94 20.93
C SER A 15 36.29 28.96 19.84
N ASP A 16 37.14 29.11 18.82
CA ASP A 16 36.93 30.03 17.70
C ASP A 16 35.68 29.62 16.89
N ALA A 17 35.59 28.33 16.53
CA ALA A 17 34.48 27.78 15.73
C ALA A 17 33.09 27.77 16.40
N VAL A 18 32.99 28.11 17.70
CA VAL A 18 31.73 28.13 18.47
C VAL A 18 31.34 29.56 18.88
N SER A 19 32.22 30.55 18.68
CA SER A 19 31.99 31.94 19.08
C SER A 19 30.95 32.68 18.21
N ASP A 20 30.78 32.24 16.95
CA ASP A 20 29.95 32.93 15.95
C ASP A 20 28.51 32.39 15.83
N VAL A 21 28.07 31.53 16.76
CA VAL A 21 26.71 30.93 16.74
C VAL A 21 25.78 31.64 17.73
N GLU A 22 25.22 32.78 17.30
CA GLU A 22 24.11 33.42 18.02
C GLU A 22 22.77 32.71 17.70
N PRO A 23 21.98 32.29 18.71
CA PRO A 23 20.66 31.70 18.47
C PRO A 23 19.66 32.78 18.08
N ALA A 24 19.19 32.77 16.83
CA ALA A 24 18.15 33.67 16.35
C ALA A 24 16.74 33.24 16.83
N ASP A 25 15.92 34.20 17.25
CA ASP A 25 14.55 33.99 17.75
C ASP A 25 13.58 33.47 16.66
N GLY A 26 13.58 32.16 16.43
CA GLY A 26 12.78 31.50 15.39
C GLY A 26 11.25 31.48 15.63
N LEU A 27 10.77 31.91 16.81
CA LEU A 27 9.37 31.76 17.20
C LEU A 27 8.40 32.68 16.43
N GLU A 28 8.83 33.86 15.97
CA GLU A 28 7.98 34.71 15.12
C GLU A 28 7.88 34.20 13.67
N SER A 29 8.92 33.52 13.17
CA SER A 29 8.95 32.92 11.84
C SER A 29 7.88 31.83 11.68
N ILE A 30 7.71 30.99 12.71
CA ILE A 30 6.69 29.94 12.74
C ILE A 30 5.28 30.56 12.78
N ARG A 31 5.08 31.65 13.53
CA ARG A 31 3.75 32.27 13.72
C ARG A 31 3.22 33.01 12.49
N ASN A 32 4.08 33.36 11.53
CA ASN A 32 3.66 33.99 10.27
C ASN A 32 3.34 32.99 9.14
N ARG A 33 3.59 31.68 9.31
CA ARG A 33 3.27 30.64 8.31
C ARG A 33 1.82 30.14 8.31
N THR A 34 0.97 30.60 9.24
CA THR A 34 -0.42 30.12 9.43
C THR A 34 -1.52 31.11 9.01
N LYS A 35 -1.25 32.01 8.05
CA LYS A 35 -2.28 32.86 7.43
C LYS A 35 -2.63 32.39 6.01
N VAL A 36 -3.74 31.65 5.92
CA VAL A 36 -4.39 31.26 4.66
C VAL A 36 -5.02 32.49 3.99
N THR A 37 -4.87 32.65 2.67
CA THR A 37 -5.64 33.59 1.83
C THR A 37 -5.70 33.06 0.39
N SER A 38 -6.73 33.47 -0.36
CA SER A 38 -7.33 32.77 -1.50
C SER A 38 -6.62 32.79 -2.87
N MET A 39 -7.04 31.84 -3.72
CA MET A 39 -6.68 31.61 -5.13
C MET A 39 -6.72 32.82 -6.08
N SER A 40 -5.87 32.80 -7.13
CA SER A 40 -6.18 33.42 -8.44
C SER A 40 -5.36 32.88 -9.64
N THR A 41 -6.08 32.31 -10.62
CA THR A 41 -5.95 32.46 -12.09
C THR A 41 -4.66 32.13 -12.89
N ARG A 42 -4.67 30.95 -13.52
CA ARG A 42 -4.31 30.58 -14.94
C ARG A 42 -3.27 31.40 -15.74
N ARG A 43 -2.26 30.71 -16.31
CA ARG A 43 -1.98 30.60 -17.78
C ARG A 43 -0.88 29.54 -18.11
N PRO A 44 -0.82 28.99 -19.35
CA PRO A 44 -0.04 27.77 -19.66
C PRO A 44 1.22 28.00 -20.50
N TRP A 45 2.12 26.99 -20.54
CA TRP A 45 3.04 26.80 -21.68
C TRP A 45 3.36 25.31 -21.95
N ILE A 46 4.04 25.04 -23.07
CA ILE A 46 3.88 23.82 -23.90
C ILE A 46 5.23 23.17 -24.26
N TYR A 47 5.16 21.91 -24.74
CA TYR A 47 6.14 21.13 -25.54
C TYR A 47 7.14 20.20 -24.82
N GLY A 48 7.33 19.01 -25.44
CA GLY A 48 8.54 18.19 -25.30
C GLY A 48 8.28 16.68 -25.22
N ALA A 49 8.40 15.95 -26.34
CA ALA A 49 8.14 14.51 -26.42
C ALA A 49 9.42 13.68 -26.67
N GLY A 50 9.38 12.37 -26.39
CA GLY A 50 10.11 11.38 -27.19
C GLY A 50 10.68 10.14 -26.48
N GLY A 51 10.29 8.94 -26.96
CA GLY A 51 11.29 7.89 -27.25
C GLY A 51 11.03 6.44 -26.81
N ALA A 52 10.66 5.61 -27.79
CA ALA A 52 10.95 4.16 -27.90
C ALA A 52 10.26 3.15 -26.94
N ILE A 53 9.42 2.29 -27.53
CA ILE A 53 8.94 1.02 -26.95
C ILE A 53 9.55 -0.14 -27.76
N VAL A 54 10.12 -1.13 -27.07
CA VAL A 54 10.49 -2.44 -27.65
C VAL A 54 9.49 -3.46 -27.14
N ALA A 55 8.79 -4.14 -28.05
CA ALA A 55 7.80 -5.14 -27.70
C ALA A 55 8.43 -6.52 -27.45
N THR A 56 8.01 -7.20 -26.38
CA THR A 56 8.21 -8.65 -26.21
C THR A 56 7.02 -9.21 -25.45
N ALA A 57 6.25 -10.10 -26.07
CA ALA A 57 5.01 -10.60 -25.52
C ALA A 57 5.27 -11.75 -24.53
N ALA A 58 4.88 -11.54 -23.27
CA ALA A 58 4.60 -12.59 -22.30
C ALA A 58 3.27 -12.24 -21.63
N VAL A 59 2.34 -13.20 -21.57
CA VAL A 59 1.02 -12.97 -20.96
C VAL A 59 1.17 -13.00 -19.44
N ILE A 60 1.44 -11.84 -18.86
CA ILE A 60 1.24 -11.58 -17.44
C ILE A 60 -0.05 -10.76 -17.33
N THR A 61 -0.95 -11.16 -16.44
CA THR A 61 -2.20 -10.45 -16.15
C THR A 61 -1.91 -9.12 -15.45
N ALA A 62 -1.55 -8.10 -16.23
CA ALA A 62 -1.44 -6.73 -15.76
C ALA A 62 -2.83 -6.23 -15.32
N ILE A 63 -2.93 -5.77 -14.08
CA ILE A 63 -4.14 -5.15 -13.56
C ILE A 63 -4.22 -3.73 -14.15
N ALA A 64 -5.00 -3.56 -15.21
CA ALA A 64 -5.32 -2.26 -15.78
C ALA A 64 -6.60 -1.73 -15.13
N PHE A 65 -6.50 -0.60 -14.41
CA PHE A 65 -7.67 0.09 -13.87
C PHE A 65 -8.30 0.99 -14.95
N ALA A 66 -9.59 0.79 -15.22
CA ALA A 66 -10.40 1.69 -16.03
C ALA A 66 -11.37 2.45 -15.12
N GLY A 67 -11.01 3.68 -14.74
CA GLY A 67 -11.83 4.59 -13.94
C GLY A 67 -12.26 5.80 -14.77
N ASN A 68 -13.56 6.09 -14.79
CA ASN A 68 -14.13 7.23 -15.49
C ASN A 68 -13.97 8.52 -14.65
N PHE A 69 -12.99 9.36 -14.98
CA PHE A 69 -12.73 10.63 -14.28
C PHE A 69 -13.29 11.83 -15.05
N GLY A 70 -14.10 12.63 -14.37
CA GLY A 70 -14.42 14.00 -14.79
C GLY A 70 -13.37 14.98 -14.23
N ASP A 71 -13.01 15.99 -15.01
CA ASP A 71 -11.95 16.95 -14.66
C ASP A 71 -12.27 17.79 -13.41
N GLY A 72 -11.33 17.80 -12.45
CA GLY A 72 -11.41 18.59 -11.22
C GLY A 72 -10.13 18.49 -10.40
N ASP A 73 -9.07 19.19 -10.82
CA ASP A 73 -7.72 19.07 -10.24
C ASP A 73 -7.48 19.98 -9.01
N SER A 74 -7.18 19.37 -7.86
CA SER A 74 -6.36 19.89 -6.75
C SER A 74 -6.21 18.82 -5.66
N ALA A 75 -5.37 17.80 -5.91
CA ALA A 75 -4.99 16.82 -4.89
C ALA A 75 -3.50 16.46 -4.99
N ASP A 76 -2.86 16.25 -3.84
CA ASP A 76 -1.48 15.78 -3.71
C ASP A 76 -1.29 14.44 -4.45
N PRO A 77 -0.24 14.24 -5.28
CA PRO A 77 -0.12 13.05 -6.11
C PRO A 77 0.10 11.78 -5.29
N GLY A 78 -0.98 11.01 -5.14
CA GLY A 78 -0.92 9.58 -4.84
C GLY A 78 -0.08 8.84 -5.91
N PRO A 79 0.42 7.63 -5.59
CA PRO A 79 1.42 6.98 -6.43
C PRO A 79 0.90 6.61 -7.82
N ALA A 80 1.62 7.11 -8.83
CA ALA A 80 1.65 6.67 -10.24
C ALA A 80 0.34 6.74 -11.06
N GLY A 81 0.06 7.93 -11.62
CA GLY A 81 -0.67 8.07 -12.89
C GLY A 81 0.30 8.42 -14.02
N SER A 82 0.42 7.56 -15.05
CA SER A 82 1.30 7.80 -16.21
C SER A 82 0.53 7.72 -17.53
N SER A 83 0.86 8.62 -18.46
CA SER A 83 0.02 9.00 -19.60
C SER A 83 0.04 7.99 -20.76
N SER A 84 -1.14 7.72 -21.34
CA SER A 84 -1.27 6.97 -22.59
C SER A 84 -1.16 7.88 -23.82
N ALA A 85 -0.33 7.49 -24.79
CA ALA A 85 -0.36 8.04 -26.14
C ALA A 85 -1.46 7.35 -26.97
N GLY A 86 -2.18 8.12 -27.81
CA GLY A 86 -3.35 7.63 -28.53
C GLY A 86 -3.06 6.78 -29.76
N THR A 87 -4.07 6.01 -30.19
CA THR A 87 -4.09 5.26 -31.46
C THR A 87 -5.08 5.87 -32.43
N THR A 88 -4.69 6.01 -33.70
CA THR A 88 -5.55 6.50 -34.79
C THR A 88 -6.33 5.37 -35.46
N ASP A 89 -7.52 5.70 -35.98
CA ASP A 89 -8.40 4.82 -36.78
C ASP A 89 -7.81 4.39 -38.13
N GLY A 90 -8.30 3.26 -38.67
CA GLY A 90 -7.80 2.61 -39.89
C GLY A 90 -8.79 1.69 -40.64
N ALA A 91 -9.92 2.25 -41.06
CA ALA A 91 -10.90 1.86 -42.09
C ALA A 91 -10.78 0.55 -42.95
N THR A 92 -11.92 -0.18 -43.01
CA THR A 92 -12.68 -0.69 -44.20
C THR A 92 -12.33 -1.97 -45.01
N ASP A 93 -13.43 -2.58 -45.51
CA ASP A 93 -13.67 -3.44 -46.69
C ASP A 93 -13.54 -4.99 -46.63
N ASP A 94 -14.60 -5.59 -46.06
CA ASP A 94 -15.58 -6.50 -46.71
C ASP A 94 -15.19 -7.33 -47.97
N VAL A 95 -15.36 -8.66 -47.90
CA VAL A 95 -15.62 -9.56 -49.04
C VAL A 95 -16.59 -10.68 -48.63
N THR A 96 -17.67 -10.84 -49.40
CA THR A 96 -18.73 -11.86 -49.33
C THR A 96 -18.64 -12.86 -50.51
N VAL A 97 -19.20 -14.07 -50.55
CA VAL A 97 -20.12 -14.89 -49.70
C VAL A 97 -19.72 -16.39 -49.83
N GLU A 98 -20.19 -17.31 -48.96
CA GLU A 98 -21.10 -18.43 -49.36
C GLU A 98 -21.50 -19.35 -48.18
N ASP A 99 -22.80 -19.63 -48.06
CA ASP A 99 -23.45 -20.60 -47.15
C ASP A 99 -23.96 -21.78 -48.00
N PRO A 100 -24.00 -23.02 -47.46
CA PRO A 100 -25.34 -23.58 -47.24
C PRO A 100 -25.50 -24.49 -46.00
N SER A 101 -26.69 -24.34 -45.40
CA SER A 101 -27.49 -25.37 -44.69
C SER A 101 -27.29 -25.55 -43.18
N ALA A 102 -28.00 -24.70 -42.44
CA ALA A 102 -29.14 -25.11 -41.60
C ALA A 102 -29.00 -26.36 -40.70
N PHE A 103 -28.76 -26.10 -39.41
CA PHE A 103 -29.53 -26.76 -38.34
C PHE A 103 -30.08 -25.70 -37.39
N THR A 104 -31.40 -25.50 -37.41
CA THR A 104 -32.11 -24.74 -36.38
C THR A 104 -32.18 -25.56 -35.10
N THR A 105 -31.55 -25.05 -34.05
CA THR A 105 -31.92 -25.38 -32.66
C THR A 105 -32.09 -24.05 -31.95
N GLU A 106 -33.34 -23.65 -31.75
CA GLU A 106 -33.70 -22.57 -30.83
C GLU A 106 -33.41 -23.06 -29.40
N GLY A 107 -32.15 -22.95 -28.99
CA GLY A 107 -31.76 -22.98 -27.59
C GLY A 107 -32.13 -21.64 -26.98
N GLU A 108 -33.17 -21.64 -26.16
CA GLU A 108 -33.63 -20.49 -25.38
C GLU A 108 -32.43 -19.92 -24.59
N THR A 109 -31.88 -18.80 -25.06
CA THR A 109 -30.81 -18.10 -24.34
C THR A 109 -31.44 -17.39 -23.15
N ASP A 110 -31.46 -18.12 -22.04
CA ASP A 110 -31.54 -17.56 -20.69
C ASP A 110 -30.64 -16.30 -20.65
N PRO A 111 -31.13 -15.12 -20.26
CA PRO A 111 -30.32 -13.91 -20.25
C PRO A 111 -29.11 -14.11 -19.36
N ALA A 112 -27.95 -14.31 -19.98
CA ALA A 112 -26.71 -14.52 -19.26
C ALA A 112 -26.50 -13.34 -18.29
N ASP A 113 -26.39 -13.66 -17.00
CA ASP A 113 -26.10 -12.68 -15.96
C ASP A 113 -24.92 -11.80 -16.43
N PRO A 114 -25.01 -10.47 -16.29
CA PRO A 114 -23.94 -9.59 -16.72
C PRO A 114 -22.64 -10.02 -16.03
N PRO A 115 -21.50 -10.08 -16.76
CA PRO A 115 -20.27 -10.64 -16.23
C PRO A 115 -19.88 -9.92 -14.95
N ALA A 116 -19.97 -10.63 -13.83
CA ALA A 116 -19.89 -10.04 -12.51
C ALA A 116 -18.54 -9.34 -12.29
N VAL A 117 -18.60 -8.01 -12.17
CA VAL A 117 -17.43 -7.13 -12.14
C VAL A 117 -16.59 -7.45 -10.91
N LEU A 118 -15.34 -7.87 -11.15
CA LEU A 118 -14.34 -7.95 -10.09
C LEU A 118 -13.72 -6.59 -9.88
N VAL A 119 -13.63 -6.17 -8.62
CA VAL A 119 -12.89 -4.99 -8.19
C VAL A 119 -11.61 -5.43 -7.48
N THR A 120 -10.59 -4.59 -7.48
CA THR A 120 -9.38 -4.81 -6.68
C THR A 120 -9.33 -3.72 -5.62
N VAL A 121 -9.31 -4.11 -4.34
CA VAL A 121 -9.29 -3.19 -3.21
C VAL A 121 -8.02 -3.38 -2.37
N PRO A 122 -7.42 -2.31 -1.84
CA PRO A 122 -6.37 -2.43 -0.84
C PRO A 122 -6.98 -2.85 0.50
N VAL A 123 -6.43 -3.87 1.14
CA VAL A 123 -6.76 -4.27 2.51
C VAL A 123 -5.47 -4.35 3.30
N TYR A 124 -5.47 -3.82 4.52
CA TYR A 124 -4.34 -3.94 5.43
C TYR A 124 -4.57 -5.10 6.40
N TYR A 125 -3.48 -5.77 6.79
CA TYR A 125 -3.49 -6.86 7.76
C TYR A 125 -2.29 -6.74 8.69
N ILE A 126 -2.36 -7.33 9.88
CA ILE A 126 -1.21 -7.34 10.79
C ILE A 126 -0.24 -8.43 10.34
N GLY A 127 1.05 -8.13 10.32
CA GLY A 127 2.13 -9.11 10.25
C GLY A 127 3.21 -8.80 11.28
N ASP A 128 4.22 -9.65 11.37
CA ASP A 128 5.33 -9.45 12.31
C ASP A 128 6.50 -8.74 11.62
N GLY A 129 6.87 -7.57 12.15
CA GLY A 129 8.05 -6.82 11.76
C GLY A 129 9.20 -6.98 12.76
N PRO A 130 10.40 -6.49 12.44
CA PRO A 130 11.57 -6.61 13.30
C PRO A 130 11.36 -5.96 14.69
N GLY A 131 10.67 -4.81 14.73
CA GLY A 131 10.33 -4.11 15.99
C GLY A 131 9.10 -4.64 16.73
N GLY A 132 8.52 -5.77 16.30
CA GLY A 132 7.17 -6.21 16.67
C GLY A 132 6.17 -5.97 15.53
N SER A 133 4.89 -6.19 15.80
CA SER A 133 3.90 -6.23 14.74
C SER A 133 3.60 -4.87 14.09
N VAL A 134 3.30 -4.92 12.80
CA VAL A 134 3.09 -3.79 11.87
C VAL A 134 2.00 -4.16 10.85
N LEU A 135 1.54 -3.19 10.06
CA LEU A 135 0.58 -3.44 8.97
C LEU A 135 1.27 -3.70 7.62
N PHE A 136 0.84 -4.76 6.94
CA PHE A 136 1.15 -5.02 5.53
C PHE A 136 -0.10 -4.76 4.69
N ARG A 137 0.08 -4.47 3.39
CA ARG A 137 -1.03 -4.25 2.45
C ARG A 137 -1.10 -5.36 1.42
N GLU A 138 -2.31 -5.88 1.22
CA GLU A 138 -2.67 -6.72 0.08
C GLU A 138 -3.60 -5.97 -0.88
N PHE A 139 -3.65 -6.44 -2.13
CA PHE A 139 -4.66 -6.02 -3.11
C PHE A 139 -5.59 -7.19 -3.41
N THR A 140 -6.68 -7.27 -2.66
CA THR A 140 -7.65 -8.36 -2.76
C THR A 140 -8.57 -8.15 -3.95
N LYS A 141 -8.73 -9.17 -4.78
CA LYS A 141 -9.74 -9.19 -5.86
C LYS A 141 -11.06 -9.71 -5.31
N LEU A 142 -12.08 -8.86 -5.32
CA LEU A 142 -13.39 -9.14 -4.75
C LEU A 142 -14.48 -9.02 -5.82
N ARG A 143 -15.60 -9.70 -5.56
CA ARG A 143 -16.88 -9.46 -6.21
C ARG A 143 -17.80 -8.83 -5.16
N PRO A 144 -18.02 -7.50 -5.16
CA PRO A 144 -18.94 -6.87 -4.23
C PRO A 144 -20.35 -7.43 -4.40
N GLY A 145 -21.12 -7.46 -3.32
CA GLY A 145 -22.55 -7.74 -3.36
C GLY A 145 -23.30 -6.71 -4.19
N SER A 146 -24.52 -7.05 -4.63
CA SER A 146 -25.36 -6.09 -5.36
C SER A 146 -25.64 -4.86 -4.48
N GLY A 147 -25.25 -3.67 -4.95
CA GLY A 147 -25.35 -2.42 -4.22
C GLY A 147 -24.24 -2.14 -3.20
N GLN A 148 -23.34 -3.10 -2.93
CA GLN A 148 -22.24 -2.93 -1.98
C GLN A 148 -21.14 -2.02 -2.55
N SER A 149 -20.64 -1.06 -1.78
CA SER A 149 -19.53 -0.21 -2.20
C SER A 149 -18.17 -0.92 -2.08
N ASN A 150 -17.16 -0.42 -2.81
CA ASN A 150 -15.78 -0.91 -2.68
C ASN A 150 -15.22 -0.70 -1.27
N VAL A 151 -15.70 0.32 -0.54
CA VAL A 151 -15.29 0.64 0.83
C VAL A 151 -15.85 -0.40 1.80
N GLU A 152 -17.16 -0.70 1.72
CA GLU A 152 -17.78 -1.80 2.48
C GLU A 152 -17.11 -3.14 2.19
N ALA A 153 -16.80 -3.43 0.92
CA ALA A 153 -16.14 -4.68 0.54
C ALA A 153 -14.72 -4.80 1.11
N ALA A 154 -13.94 -3.71 1.11
CA ALA A 154 -12.60 -3.68 1.69
C ALA A 154 -12.63 -3.79 3.22
N LEU A 155 -13.53 -3.05 3.89
CA LEU A 155 -13.68 -3.11 5.35
C LEU A 155 -14.21 -4.47 5.81
N GLY A 156 -15.14 -5.07 5.06
CA GLY A 156 -15.62 -6.43 5.32
C GLY A 156 -14.49 -7.46 5.29
N MET A 157 -13.57 -7.36 4.32
CA MET A 157 -12.36 -8.18 4.29
C MET A 157 -11.41 -7.89 5.44
N ALA A 158 -11.22 -6.63 5.84
CA ALA A 158 -10.35 -6.28 6.97
C ALA A 158 -10.80 -6.93 8.29
N VAL A 159 -12.12 -6.96 8.57
CA VAL A 159 -12.67 -7.49 9.84
C VAL A 159 -13.03 -8.97 9.81
N SER A 160 -13.29 -9.57 8.64
CA SER A 160 -13.83 -10.93 8.55
C SER A 160 -13.24 -11.80 7.42
N GLY A 161 -12.34 -11.23 6.62
CA GLY A 161 -11.63 -11.94 5.56
C GLY A 161 -10.40 -12.67 6.07
N THR A 162 -10.00 -13.71 5.34
CA THR A 162 -8.67 -14.32 5.48
C THR A 162 -7.69 -13.57 4.57
N PRO A 163 -6.52 -13.14 5.07
CA PRO A 163 -5.43 -12.66 4.23
C PRO A 163 -5.06 -13.70 3.17
N MET A 164 -4.53 -13.27 2.02
CA MET A 164 -3.98 -14.22 1.05
C MET A 164 -2.66 -14.82 1.54
N ASP A 165 -1.84 -14.01 2.18
CA ASP A 165 -0.55 -14.38 2.75
C ASP A 165 -0.70 -15.10 4.11
N PRO A 166 -0.11 -16.31 4.30
CA PRO A 166 -0.14 -17.02 5.57
C PRO A 166 0.70 -16.36 6.70
N ASP A 167 1.63 -15.46 6.37
CA ASP A 167 2.43 -14.71 7.35
C ASP A 167 1.63 -13.52 7.95
N TYR A 168 0.45 -13.21 7.39
CA TYR A 168 -0.44 -12.13 7.84
C TYR A 168 -1.63 -12.66 8.65
N ARG A 169 -2.18 -11.81 9.51
CA ARG A 169 -3.35 -12.11 10.36
C ARG A 169 -4.36 -10.97 10.40
N GLN A 170 -5.61 -11.35 10.58
CA GLN A 170 -6.72 -10.47 10.96
C GLN A 170 -6.83 -10.48 12.51
N PRO A 171 -7.10 -9.34 13.17
CA PRO A 171 -7.09 -9.24 14.64
C PRO A 171 -8.47 -9.21 15.32
N TRP A 172 -9.56 -9.11 14.58
CA TRP A 172 -10.89 -8.87 15.15
C TRP A 172 -11.53 -10.15 15.71
N PRO A 173 -12.30 -10.06 16.81
CA PRO A 173 -13.07 -11.19 17.32
C PRO A 173 -13.99 -11.83 16.28
N ASP A 174 -14.12 -13.15 16.36
CA ASP A 174 -14.95 -13.95 15.45
C ASP A 174 -16.37 -13.37 15.32
N GLY A 175 -16.83 -13.25 14.07
CA GLY A 175 -18.17 -12.78 13.74
C GLY A 175 -18.32 -11.26 13.63
N THR A 176 -17.29 -10.47 13.94
CA THR A 176 -17.27 -9.01 13.66
C THR A 176 -17.55 -8.73 12.19
N LYS A 177 -18.40 -7.75 11.91
CA LYS A 177 -18.82 -7.39 10.54
C LYS A 177 -18.87 -5.88 10.34
N VAL A 178 -19.06 -5.48 9.09
CA VAL A 178 -19.46 -4.13 8.71
C VAL A 178 -20.97 -4.12 8.43
N ASP A 179 -21.69 -3.11 8.91
CA ASP A 179 -23.08 -2.90 8.51
C ASP A 179 -23.13 -2.36 7.07
N THR A 180 -23.56 -3.20 6.13
CA THR A 180 -23.71 -2.84 4.72
C THR A 180 -25.01 -2.06 4.43
N THR A 181 -25.76 -1.66 5.46
CA THR A 181 -26.97 -0.82 5.32
C THR A 181 -26.74 0.63 5.77
N ALA A 182 -25.60 0.91 6.40
CA ALA A 182 -25.21 2.24 6.86
C ALA A 182 -24.32 2.96 5.82
N GLU A 183 -24.43 4.29 5.77
CA GLU A 183 -23.62 5.14 4.90
C GLU A 183 -22.14 5.14 5.34
N THR A 184 -21.21 4.85 4.42
CA THR A 184 -19.76 4.88 4.71
C THR A 184 -19.12 6.26 4.59
N MET A 185 -19.90 7.30 4.30
CA MET A 185 -19.40 8.68 4.15
C MET A 185 -20.36 9.69 4.80
N GLN A 186 -19.84 10.56 5.66
CA GLN A 186 -20.55 11.71 6.21
C GLN A 186 -19.77 13.00 5.89
N GLY A 187 -20.06 13.59 4.73
CA GLY A 187 -19.26 14.70 4.20
C GLY A 187 -17.84 14.22 3.87
N ASP A 188 -16.84 14.85 4.50
CA ASP A 188 -15.41 14.48 4.36
C ASP A 188 -14.93 13.51 5.45
N VAL A 189 -15.83 12.95 6.27
CA VAL A 189 -15.53 11.88 7.24
C VAL A 189 -15.91 10.52 6.63
N ILE A 190 -15.00 9.54 6.69
CA ILE A 190 -15.31 8.15 6.36
C ILE A 190 -15.94 7.52 7.61
N VAL A 191 -17.08 6.84 7.45
CA VAL A 191 -17.76 6.14 8.53
C VAL A 191 -17.50 4.64 8.39
N VAL A 192 -17.09 4.00 9.48
CA VAL A 192 -16.86 2.55 9.58
C VAL A 192 -17.88 1.99 10.57
N PRO A 193 -19.05 1.53 10.10
CA PRO A 193 -20.10 0.99 10.95
C PRO A 193 -19.81 -0.49 11.21
N LEU A 194 -19.36 -0.81 12.42
CA LEU A 194 -19.10 -2.19 12.84
C LEU A 194 -20.35 -2.80 13.50
N LEU A 195 -20.50 -4.12 13.31
CA LEU A 195 -21.50 -4.94 13.99
C LEU A 195 -20.80 -6.00 14.84
N GLU A 196 -21.25 -6.19 16.07
CA GLU A 196 -20.65 -7.16 16.99
C GLU A 196 -20.95 -8.62 16.61
N GLY A 197 -19.94 -9.50 16.73
CA GLY A 197 -20.05 -10.93 16.43
C GLY A 197 -20.62 -11.81 17.54
N GLY A 198 -20.98 -11.20 18.69
CA GLY A 198 -21.28 -11.89 19.95
C GLY A 198 -20.13 -11.85 20.96
N THR A 199 -18.95 -11.35 20.56
CA THR A 199 -17.93 -10.82 21.48
C THR A 199 -18.06 -9.30 21.49
N PRO A 200 -18.24 -8.65 22.65
CA PRO A 200 -18.28 -7.19 22.74
C PRO A 200 -16.98 -6.55 22.24
N LEU A 201 -17.12 -5.47 21.48
CA LEU A 201 -16.02 -4.75 20.83
C LEU A 201 -15.62 -3.45 21.54
N HIS A 202 -16.32 -3.05 22.60
CA HIS A 202 -15.96 -1.88 23.41
C HIS A 202 -14.59 -2.05 24.08
N ASP A 203 -14.49 -3.03 24.99
CA ASP A 203 -13.27 -3.31 25.76
C ASP A 203 -12.27 -4.17 24.97
N ARG A 204 -10.99 -4.11 25.36
CA ARG A 204 -9.95 -4.98 24.77
C ARG A 204 -10.17 -6.44 25.21
N PRO A 205 -10.31 -7.41 24.28
CA PRO A 205 -10.48 -8.82 24.63
C PRO A 205 -9.29 -9.40 25.40
N ASP A 206 -9.55 -10.38 26.26
CA ASP A 206 -8.51 -11.13 26.96
C ASP A 206 -7.53 -11.78 25.97
N GLY A 207 -6.23 -11.63 26.23
CA GLY A 207 -5.16 -12.15 25.37
C GLY A 207 -4.76 -11.25 24.19
N MET A 208 -5.55 -10.22 23.84
CA MET A 208 -5.16 -9.21 22.86
C MET A 208 -4.16 -8.22 23.48
N SER A 209 -3.03 -8.02 22.81
CA SER A 209 -2.04 -7.01 23.25
C SER A 209 -2.53 -5.60 22.95
N GLU A 210 -1.97 -4.61 23.65
CA GLU A 210 -2.29 -3.21 23.38
C GLU A 210 -1.90 -2.78 21.96
N ARG A 211 -0.76 -3.31 21.47
CA ARG A 211 -0.27 -3.04 20.12
C ARG A 211 -1.16 -3.68 19.06
N ASP A 212 -1.63 -4.92 19.26
CA ASP A 212 -2.57 -5.56 18.32
C ASP A 212 -3.91 -4.84 18.29
N ALA A 213 -4.41 -4.35 19.44
CA ALA A 213 -5.64 -3.55 19.49
C ALA A 213 -5.49 -2.22 18.74
N GLN A 214 -4.40 -1.49 18.95
CA GLN A 214 -4.08 -0.27 18.19
C GLN A 214 -3.96 -0.55 16.69
N LEU A 215 -3.25 -1.62 16.31
CA LEU A 215 -3.10 -2.04 14.93
C LEU A 215 -4.42 -2.47 14.29
N ALA A 216 -5.35 -3.07 15.03
CA ALA A 216 -6.69 -3.39 14.54
C ALA A 216 -7.47 -2.13 14.14
N ILE A 217 -7.39 -1.07 14.95
CA ILE A 217 -7.99 0.23 14.60
C ILE A 217 -7.31 0.84 13.37
N GLU A 218 -5.97 0.91 13.35
CA GLU A 218 -5.21 1.40 12.20
C GLU A 218 -5.48 0.58 10.92
N GLN A 219 -5.68 -0.73 11.03
CA GLN A 219 -6.07 -1.61 9.93
C GLN A 219 -7.33 -1.10 9.22
N LEU A 220 -8.35 -0.68 9.99
CA LEU A 220 -9.56 -0.07 9.45
C LEU A 220 -9.29 1.31 8.86
N VAL A 221 -8.56 2.16 9.57
CA VAL A 221 -8.27 3.54 9.12
C VAL A 221 -7.52 3.54 7.78
N TYR A 222 -6.43 2.77 7.68
CA TYR A 222 -5.66 2.64 6.44
C TYR A 222 -6.45 1.96 5.32
N THR A 223 -7.26 0.94 5.61
CA THR A 223 -8.13 0.27 4.61
C THR A 223 -9.20 1.22 4.10
N ALA A 224 -9.91 1.93 4.99
CA ALA A 224 -10.94 2.92 4.66
C ALA A 224 -10.39 4.02 3.75
N GLN A 225 -9.31 4.68 4.17
CA GLN A 225 -8.69 5.77 3.41
C GLN A 225 -8.18 5.30 2.05
N ALA A 226 -7.56 4.12 1.97
CA ALA A 226 -7.04 3.58 0.72
C ALA A 226 -8.16 3.13 -0.23
N ALA A 227 -9.27 2.59 0.28
CA ALA A 227 -10.44 2.21 -0.53
C ALA A 227 -11.23 3.43 -1.04
N VAL A 228 -11.31 4.51 -0.24
CA VAL A 228 -11.92 5.79 -0.66
C VAL A 228 -11.04 6.55 -1.66
N GLY A 229 -9.71 6.45 -1.54
CA GLY A 229 -8.75 7.01 -2.50
C GLY A 229 -8.64 8.55 -2.49
N LYS A 230 -9.15 9.23 -1.45
CA LYS A 230 -9.16 10.70 -1.32
C LYS A 230 -8.14 11.23 -0.30
N GLY A 231 -7.04 10.51 -0.09
CA GLY A 231 -6.00 10.88 0.87
C GLY A 231 -6.36 10.49 2.31
N ARG A 232 -5.95 11.30 3.29
CA ARG A 232 -6.09 11.04 4.73
C ARG A 232 -7.36 11.68 5.31
N LEU A 233 -8.51 11.29 4.78
CA LEU A 233 -9.79 11.68 5.39
C LEU A 233 -9.91 11.07 6.80
N PRO A 234 -10.48 11.79 7.77
CA PRO A 234 -10.74 11.27 9.11
C PRO A 234 -11.75 10.13 9.07
N VAL A 235 -11.62 9.18 10.01
CA VAL A 235 -12.40 7.94 10.06
C VAL A 235 -13.14 7.84 11.39
N GLN A 236 -14.47 7.91 11.36
CA GLN A 236 -15.31 7.66 12.54
C GLN A 236 -15.72 6.19 12.56
N ILE A 237 -15.38 5.48 13.63
CA ILE A 237 -15.89 4.13 13.89
C ILE A 237 -17.19 4.25 14.69
N LEU A 238 -18.19 3.44 14.33
CA LEU A 238 -19.43 3.26 15.08
C LEU A 238 -19.58 1.79 15.47
N LEU A 239 -20.10 1.50 16.66
CA LEU A 239 -20.49 0.15 17.09
C LEU A 239 -22.01 0.04 17.08
N ASP A 240 -22.55 -0.94 16.36
CA ASP A 240 -23.99 -1.19 16.21
C ASP A 240 -24.82 0.08 15.83
N GLY A 241 -24.19 0.99 15.09
CA GLY A 241 -24.76 2.27 14.64
C GLY A 241 -24.62 3.45 15.62
N GLU A 242 -24.04 3.24 16.81
CA GLU A 242 -23.83 4.29 17.81
C GLU A 242 -22.34 4.67 17.96
N HIS A 243 -22.07 5.86 18.52
CA HIS A 243 -20.71 6.27 18.88
C HIS A 243 -20.25 5.51 20.13
N SER A 244 -19.06 4.92 20.07
CA SER A 244 -18.37 4.35 21.25
C SER A 244 -17.19 5.23 21.65
N ASP A 245 -16.95 5.38 22.96
CA ASP A 245 -15.77 6.09 23.44
C ASP A 245 -14.47 5.29 23.17
N THR A 246 -14.59 3.96 23.12
CA THR A 246 -13.53 3.01 22.81
C THR A 246 -14.00 1.86 21.91
N VAL A 247 -13.08 1.32 21.11
CA VAL A 247 -13.20 0.04 20.40
C VAL A 247 -11.93 -0.77 20.63
N LEU A 248 -12.05 -2.02 21.05
CA LEU A 248 -10.97 -2.88 21.54
C LEU A 248 -10.12 -2.20 22.64
N GLY A 249 -10.74 -1.33 23.45
CA GLY A 249 -10.09 -0.50 24.47
C GLY A 249 -9.23 0.66 23.92
N VAL A 250 -9.26 0.90 22.61
CA VAL A 250 -8.59 2.05 21.96
C VAL A 250 -9.59 3.21 21.83
N PRO A 251 -9.23 4.47 22.15
CA PRO A 251 -10.16 5.60 22.03
C PRO A 251 -10.68 5.84 20.60
N THR A 252 -12.01 5.97 20.47
CA THR A 252 -12.73 6.16 19.19
C THR A 252 -13.83 7.23 19.24
N SER A 253 -13.93 7.98 20.35
CA SER A 253 -14.99 8.99 20.56
C SER A 253 -15.04 10.09 19.50
N GLU A 254 -13.91 10.36 18.85
CA GLU A 254 -13.71 11.38 17.82
C GLU A 254 -13.20 10.74 16.52
N PRO A 255 -13.41 11.36 15.35
CA PRO A 255 -12.89 10.84 14.08
C PRO A 255 -11.36 10.74 14.06
N LEU A 256 -10.85 9.57 13.68
CA LEU A 256 -9.44 9.21 13.72
C LEU A 256 -8.69 9.63 12.46
N ALA A 257 -7.48 10.16 12.62
CA ALA A 257 -6.47 10.15 11.57
C ALA A 257 -5.71 8.82 11.62
N ASN A 258 -4.98 8.48 10.55
CA ASN A 258 -4.02 7.38 10.61
C ASN A 258 -2.82 7.76 11.49
N ALA A 259 -2.22 6.78 12.15
CA ALA A 259 -0.95 6.91 12.85
C ALA A 259 0.23 7.18 11.86
N ASP A 260 1.44 7.38 12.40
CA ASP A 260 2.62 7.61 11.57
C ASP A 260 2.89 6.38 10.67
N VAL A 261 3.22 6.64 9.41
CA VAL A 261 3.44 5.59 8.41
C VAL A 261 4.62 4.70 8.77
N LEU A 262 5.70 5.26 9.33
CA LEU A 262 6.93 4.52 9.61
C LEU A 262 6.87 3.68 10.89
N ASP A 263 6.01 4.08 11.84
CA ASP A 263 5.78 3.34 13.10
C ASP A 263 4.65 2.30 12.98
N THR A 264 3.86 2.35 11.90
CA THR A 264 2.62 1.56 11.76
C THR A 264 2.64 0.58 10.59
N LEU A 265 3.17 0.97 9.43
CA LEU A 265 3.28 0.08 8.27
C LEU A 265 4.63 -0.62 8.25
N SER A 266 4.70 -1.83 7.70
CA SER A 266 5.98 -2.45 7.37
C SER A 266 6.77 -1.58 6.40
N LEU A 267 8.06 -1.40 6.66
CA LEU A 267 8.93 -0.62 5.77
C LEU A 267 9.35 -1.42 4.52
N MET A 268 8.97 -2.70 4.42
CA MET A 268 9.01 -3.51 3.21
C MET A 268 7.65 -4.17 2.98
N ASN A 269 7.04 -3.96 1.80
CA ASN A 269 5.85 -4.72 1.41
C ASN A 269 5.80 -5.00 -0.10
N VAL A 270 5.77 -6.28 -0.46
CA VAL A 270 5.61 -6.83 -1.81
C VAL A 270 4.14 -6.77 -2.22
N THR A 271 3.85 -6.02 -3.28
CA THR A 271 2.53 -5.92 -3.93
C THR A 271 2.36 -6.92 -5.07
N ALA A 272 3.46 -7.29 -5.75
CA ALA A 272 3.50 -8.36 -6.74
C ALA A 272 4.86 -9.06 -6.67
N PRO A 273 4.97 -10.40 -6.83
CA PRO A 273 3.87 -11.36 -6.96
C PRO A 273 2.94 -11.36 -5.74
N VAL A 274 1.70 -11.85 -5.91
CA VAL A 274 0.81 -12.18 -4.79
C VAL A 274 1.12 -13.59 -4.28
N GLU A 275 0.61 -13.94 -3.11
CA GLU A 275 0.80 -15.27 -2.55
C GLU A 275 0.32 -16.38 -3.51
N GLY A 276 1.14 -17.43 -3.63
CA GLY A 276 0.88 -18.58 -4.52
C GLY A 276 1.00 -18.30 -6.02
N ALA A 277 1.51 -17.13 -6.45
CA ALA A 277 1.52 -16.75 -7.86
C ALA A 277 2.35 -17.70 -8.75
N GLU A 278 1.75 -18.11 -9.87
CA GLU A 278 2.44 -18.90 -10.89
C GLU A 278 3.32 -18.00 -11.78
N VAL A 279 4.58 -18.38 -11.97
CA VAL A 279 5.57 -17.60 -12.74
C VAL A 279 6.37 -18.50 -13.69
N SER A 280 6.83 -17.95 -14.81
CA SER A 280 7.70 -18.67 -15.75
C SER A 280 8.65 -17.70 -16.47
N GLY A 281 9.87 -18.17 -16.76
CA GLY A 281 10.92 -17.37 -17.38
C GLY A 281 11.42 -16.22 -16.50
N SER A 282 10.66 -15.13 -16.40
CA SER A 282 10.94 -14.03 -15.49
C SER A 282 9.64 -13.35 -15.04
N PHE A 283 9.58 -12.90 -13.79
CA PHE A 283 8.49 -12.06 -13.30
C PHE A 283 8.99 -10.65 -12.95
N THR A 284 8.05 -9.72 -12.82
CA THR A 284 8.32 -8.40 -12.24
C THR A 284 7.82 -8.43 -10.80
N ALA A 285 8.71 -8.16 -9.84
CA ALA A 285 8.31 -7.90 -8.48
C ALA A 285 8.14 -6.39 -8.29
N THR A 286 7.11 -5.98 -7.56
CA THR A 286 6.85 -4.58 -7.20
C THR A 286 6.34 -4.49 -5.78
N GLY A 287 6.55 -3.35 -5.14
CA GLY A 287 6.08 -3.12 -3.78
C GLY A 287 6.31 -1.69 -3.34
N VAL A 288 6.32 -1.49 -2.03
CA VAL A 288 6.73 -0.24 -1.38
C VAL A 288 7.85 -0.51 -0.37
N ASN A 289 8.71 0.50 -0.17
CA ASN A 289 9.89 0.46 0.70
C ASN A 289 10.10 1.84 1.37
N ASN A 290 10.62 1.87 2.59
CA ASN A 290 11.43 3.00 3.05
C ASN A 290 12.69 2.49 3.77
N SER A 291 13.82 2.48 3.06
CA SER A 291 15.14 2.08 3.55
C SER A 291 16.16 3.15 3.20
N PHE A 292 17.23 3.27 3.98
CA PHE A 292 18.33 4.19 3.68
C PHE A 292 18.84 3.99 2.24
N GLU A 293 19.13 5.09 1.54
CA GLU A 293 19.52 5.09 0.11
C GLU A 293 18.55 4.38 -0.85
N SER A 294 17.28 4.22 -0.46
CA SER A 294 16.22 3.53 -1.22
C SER A 294 16.48 2.04 -1.48
N ASN A 295 17.44 1.41 -0.80
CA ASN A 295 17.89 0.06 -1.13
C ASN A 295 16.79 -0.99 -0.90
N VAL A 296 16.60 -1.86 -1.90
CA VAL A 296 15.76 -3.07 -1.82
C VAL A 296 16.65 -4.27 -2.07
N GLN A 297 16.79 -5.16 -1.09
CA GLN A 297 17.40 -6.47 -1.32
C GLN A 297 16.29 -7.50 -1.64
N TRP A 298 16.58 -8.50 -2.47
CA TRP A 298 15.65 -9.59 -2.74
C TRP A 298 16.34 -10.94 -2.91
N GLN A 299 15.61 -12.00 -2.58
CA GLN A 299 16.05 -13.39 -2.67
C GLN A 299 14.92 -14.27 -3.24
N VAL A 300 15.28 -15.34 -3.94
CA VAL A 300 14.40 -16.49 -4.19
C VAL A 300 15.00 -17.68 -3.47
N LEU A 301 14.20 -18.33 -2.63
CA LEU A 301 14.61 -19.43 -1.77
C LEU A 301 13.88 -20.73 -2.12
N LYS A 302 14.56 -21.87 -1.91
CA LYS A 302 13.99 -23.22 -2.01
C LYS A 302 14.13 -23.90 -0.65
N GLY A 303 13.06 -23.89 0.16
CA GLY A 303 13.22 -23.97 1.61
C GLY A 303 14.12 -22.84 2.09
N ASP A 304 15.01 -23.08 3.04
CA ASP A 304 15.91 -22.05 3.58
C ASP A 304 17.07 -21.67 2.63
N LYS A 305 17.23 -22.38 1.50
CA LYS A 305 18.36 -22.16 0.60
C LYS A 305 18.05 -21.06 -0.43
N VAL A 306 18.77 -19.94 -0.34
CA VAL A 306 18.85 -18.95 -1.42
C VAL A 306 19.37 -19.59 -2.72
N VAL A 307 18.61 -19.46 -3.81
CA VAL A 307 18.93 -19.97 -5.15
C VAL A 307 19.09 -18.87 -6.21
N LYS A 308 18.53 -17.69 -5.94
CA LYS A 308 18.77 -16.43 -6.64
C LYS A 308 18.73 -15.30 -5.62
N ASP A 309 19.44 -14.22 -5.90
CA ASP A 309 19.44 -13.00 -5.13
C ASP A 309 19.74 -11.81 -6.04
N GLY A 310 19.51 -10.61 -5.51
CA GLY A 310 19.87 -9.36 -6.15
C GLY A 310 19.38 -8.17 -5.36
N PHE A 311 19.44 -7.01 -6.00
CA PHE A 311 19.02 -5.74 -5.42
C PHE A 311 18.17 -4.93 -6.41
N GLY A 312 17.59 -3.85 -5.89
CA GLY A 312 16.86 -2.82 -6.61
C GLY A 312 16.86 -1.52 -5.80
N THR A 313 16.17 -0.51 -6.33
CA THR A 313 16.11 0.82 -5.74
C THR A 313 14.67 1.30 -5.77
N ALA A 314 14.17 1.78 -4.65
CA ALA A 314 12.88 2.46 -4.56
C ALA A 314 12.97 3.90 -5.10
N GLU A 315 11.82 4.48 -5.46
CA GLU A 315 11.73 5.84 -6.04
C GLU A 315 12.18 6.96 -5.06
N GLY A 316 12.39 6.64 -3.78
CA GLY A 316 12.93 7.54 -2.76
C GLY A 316 13.09 6.86 -1.40
N TRP A 317 13.56 7.64 -0.42
CA TRP A 317 13.75 7.23 0.97
C TRP A 317 13.67 8.42 1.92
N GLY A 318 13.59 8.15 3.23
CA GLY A 318 13.31 9.16 4.25
C GLY A 318 11.87 9.68 4.11
N MET A 319 11.53 10.81 4.73
CA MET A 319 10.14 11.30 4.81
C MET A 319 9.17 10.32 5.49
N ASP A 320 8.01 10.85 5.82
CA ASP A 320 6.86 10.26 6.49
C ASP A 320 5.97 9.40 5.55
N ARG A 321 6.60 8.63 4.63
CA ARG A 321 5.90 7.77 3.65
C ARG A 321 6.73 6.59 3.15
N LEU A 322 6.08 5.65 2.45
CA LEU A 322 6.74 4.58 1.70
C LEU A 322 6.81 4.90 0.20
N PHE A 323 7.84 4.40 -0.49
CA PHE A 323 8.12 4.68 -1.90
C PHE A 323 7.97 3.42 -2.77
N PRO A 324 7.41 3.51 -3.98
CA PRO A 324 7.34 2.38 -4.89
C PRO A 324 8.71 1.83 -5.25
N TRP A 325 8.80 0.51 -5.45
CA TRP A 325 9.95 -0.14 -6.06
C TRP A 325 9.53 -1.19 -7.08
N LYS A 326 10.45 -1.52 -8.00
CA LYS A 326 10.24 -2.50 -9.07
C LYS A 326 11.54 -3.18 -9.46
N VAL A 327 11.56 -4.50 -9.47
CA VAL A 327 12.68 -5.32 -9.98
C VAL A 327 12.19 -6.39 -10.93
N LYS A 328 13.06 -6.85 -11.83
CA LYS A 328 12.79 -8.00 -12.71
C LYS A 328 13.60 -9.20 -12.22
N VAL A 329 12.91 -10.29 -11.89
CA VAL A 329 13.50 -11.51 -11.35
C VAL A 329 13.50 -12.59 -12.42
N ASP A 330 14.67 -13.12 -12.76
CA ASP A 330 14.85 -14.22 -13.73
C ASP A 330 14.87 -15.59 -13.03
N VAL A 331 13.84 -16.38 -13.32
CA VAL A 331 13.63 -17.75 -12.82
C VAL A 331 13.80 -18.81 -13.91
N SER A 332 14.21 -18.44 -15.13
CA SER A 332 14.28 -19.34 -16.29
C SER A 332 15.25 -20.51 -16.13
N GLY A 333 16.23 -20.38 -15.24
CA GLY A 333 17.18 -21.43 -14.86
C GLY A 333 16.79 -22.22 -13.60
N LEU A 334 15.60 -22.00 -13.02
CA LEU A 334 15.10 -22.77 -11.88
C LEU A 334 14.26 -23.96 -12.37
N ALA A 335 14.27 -25.05 -11.60
CA ALA A 335 13.41 -26.19 -11.88
C ALA A 335 11.95 -25.86 -11.49
N PRO A 336 10.93 -26.41 -12.17
CA PRO A 336 9.54 -26.18 -11.78
C PRO A 336 9.23 -26.61 -10.34
N GLY A 337 8.34 -25.87 -9.68
CA GLY A 337 7.89 -26.12 -8.32
C GLY A 337 7.83 -24.84 -7.46
N GLU A 338 7.58 -25.04 -6.17
CA GLU A 338 7.37 -23.98 -5.19
C GLU A 338 8.68 -23.34 -4.69
N TYR A 339 8.71 -22.02 -4.55
CA TYR A 339 9.82 -21.22 -4.01
C TYR A 339 9.26 -20.07 -3.19
N THR A 340 10.06 -19.50 -2.29
CA THR A 340 9.71 -18.24 -1.60
C THR A 340 10.44 -17.09 -2.28
N PHE A 341 9.71 -16.08 -2.77
CA PHE A 341 10.27 -14.77 -3.06
C PHE A 341 10.29 -13.97 -1.75
N LYS A 342 11.44 -13.37 -1.42
CA LYS A 342 11.65 -12.56 -0.23
C LYS A 342 12.19 -11.21 -0.66
N ALA A 343 11.54 -10.13 -0.24
CA ALA A 343 12.08 -8.77 -0.31
C ALA A 343 12.43 -8.28 1.09
N MET A 344 13.46 -7.45 1.21
CA MET A 344 13.89 -6.91 2.51
C MET A 344 14.59 -5.57 2.36
N ASN A 345 14.51 -4.76 3.42
CA ASN A 345 15.28 -3.54 3.55
C ASN A 345 16.78 -3.85 3.66
N ASP A 346 17.61 -2.85 3.41
CA ASP A 346 19.04 -2.98 3.65
C ASP A 346 19.34 -3.04 5.16
N ASP A 347 20.17 -4.00 5.56
CA ASP A 347 20.75 -4.08 6.90
C ASP A 347 22.27 -4.12 6.76
N PRO A 348 22.94 -2.96 6.86
CA PRO A 348 24.40 -2.86 6.75
C PRO A 348 25.18 -3.64 7.82
N THR A 349 24.51 -4.09 8.89
CA THR A 349 25.11 -4.86 10.00
C THR A 349 24.97 -6.37 9.81
N GLY A 350 24.10 -6.81 8.90
CA GLY A 350 23.83 -8.23 8.65
C GLY A 350 23.15 -8.93 9.83
N GLY A 351 22.25 -8.25 10.54
CA GLY A 351 21.55 -8.73 11.73
C GLY A 351 22.37 -8.67 13.01
N ALA A 352 23.50 -7.95 13.02
CA ALA A 352 24.39 -7.86 14.18
C ALA A 352 23.98 -6.75 15.16
N GLU A 353 23.28 -5.70 14.70
CA GLU A 353 22.75 -4.62 15.53
C GLU A 353 21.30 -4.28 15.15
N GLY A 354 20.58 -3.62 16.06
CA GLY A 354 19.17 -3.30 15.88
C GLY A 354 18.26 -4.53 15.94
N ASN A 355 17.09 -4.42 15.31
CA ASN A 355 16.07 -5.47 15.30
C ASN A 355 16.11 -6.36 14.03
N GLY A 356 17.08 -6.13 13.14
CA GLY A 356 17.09 -6.68 11.78
C GLY A 356 16.26 -5.86 10.78
N PRO A 357 16.28 -6.22 9.48
CA PRO A 357 15.55 -5.52 8.43
C PRO A 357 14.06 -5.87 8.44
N ASP A 358 13.23 -4.95 7.95
CA ASP A 358 11.89 -5.26 7.49
C ASP A 358 11.93 -6.24 6.32
N VAL A 359 11.02 -7.21 6.33
CA VAL A 359 10.94 -8.33 5.38
C VAL A 359 9.50 -8.50 4.94
N ASP A 360 9.31 -8.85 3.68
CA ASP A 360 8.04 -9.39 3.19
C ASP A 360 8.31 -10.59 2.26
N THR A 361 7.51 -11.65 2.41
CA THR A 361 7.65 -12.96 1.76
C THR A 361 6.43 -13.27 0.91
N LYS A 362 6.61 -13.99 -0.20
CA LYS A 362 5.52 -14.49 -1.05
C LYS A 362 5.92 -15.85 -1.62
N THR A 363 5.11 -16.89 -1.44
CA THR A 363 5.25 -18.16 -2.15
C THR A 363 4.96 -17.95 -3.64
N ILE A 364 5.82 -18.49 -4.49
CA ILE A 364 5.67 -18.50 -5.95
C ILE A 364 5.83 -19.91 -6.50
N VAL A 365 5.13 -20.21 -7.59
CA VAL A 365 5.19 -21.50 -8.27
C VAL A 365 5.83 -21.32 -9.64
N VAL A 366 7.10 -21.74 -9.78
CA VAL A 366 7.80 -21.76 -11.07
C VAL A 366 7.24 -22.88 -11.93
N LYS A 367 6.92 -22.59 -13.20
CA LYS A 367 6.36 -23.54 -14.19
C LYS A 367 7.39 -23.98 -15.23
#